data_AF-A0A2I1HXY0-F1
#
_entry.id   AF-A0A2I1HXY0-F1
#
_cell.length_a   1.000
_cell.length_b   1.000
_cell.length_c   1.000
_cell.angle_alpha   90.00
_cell.angle_beta   90.00
_cell.angle_gamma   90.00
#
_symmetry.space_group_name_H-M   'P 1'
#
loop_
_entity.id
_entity.type
_entity.pdbx_description
1 polymer ?
#
loop_
_entity_poly.entity_id
_entity_poly.type
_entity_poly.pdbx_seq_one_letter_code
_entity_poly.pdbx_strand_id
1 'polypeptide(L)'
;MDNRMNENITLTIIGIGMGFFGAAVWYAEMFTDSKAANLWRRMNGKGRISRNYAAIGAPAFACIFLLGGILGLINYFQLPGILSRIAAISILVFLSFFLISLLPIKFPRWVHADWQYAKRHELLDDDGNIDQEAYEKHTKGKGFW
;
A
#
# COMPACT_ATOMS: atom_id res chain seq x y z
N MET A 1 5.55 -35.56 -1.26
CA MET A 1 6.19 -34.27 -0.93
C MET A 1 6.36 -34.20 0.57
N ASP A 2 7.55 -33.84 1.06
CA ASP A 2 7.81 -33.55 2.48
C ASP A 2 6.91 -32.38 2.93
N ASN A 3 6.42 -32.39 4.19
CA ASN A 3 5.65 -31.31 4.80
C ASN A 3 6.30 -29.93 4.57
N ARG A 4 7.64 -29.84 4.64
CA ARG A 4 8.34 -28.57 4.39
C ARG A 4 8.21 -28.06 2.96
N MET A 5 8.14 -28.96 1.97
CA MET A 5 7.89 -28.56 0.58
C MET A 5 6.48 -28.02 0.39
N ASN A 6 5.49 -28.63 1.05
CA ASN A 6 4.10 -28.17 1.02
C ASN A 6 3.95 -26.79 1.69
N GLU A 7 4.65 -26.56 2.80
CA GLU A 7 4.69 -25.26 3.49
C GLU A 7 5.28 -24.16 2.60
N ASN A 8 6.42 -24.43 1.94
CA ASN A 8 7.06 -23.46 1.05
C ASN A 8 6.20 -23.09 -0.17
N ILE A 9 5.52 -24.07 -0.79
CA ILE A 9 4.56 -23.82 -1.87
C ILE A 9 3.37 -23.01 -1.35
N THR A 10 2.82 -23.37 -0.19
CA THR A 10 1.68 -22.68 0.41
C THR A 10 2.03 -21.21 0.69
N LEU A 11 3.20 -20.96 1.26
CA LEU A 11 3.73 -19.61 1.48
C LEU A 11 3.87 -18.85 0.17
N THR A 12 4.35 -19.50 -0.89
CA THR A 12 4.48 -18.92 -2.23
C THR A 12 3.12 -18.45 -2.77
N ILE A 13 2.13 -19.34 -2.78
CA ILE A 13 0.79 -19.07 -3.33
C ILE A 13 0.11 -17.94 -2.54
N ILE A 14 0.10 -18.04 -1.21
CA ILE A 14 -0.54 -17.04 -0.35
C ILE A 14 0.19 -15.71 -0.44
N GLY A 15 1.53 -15.71 -0.36
CA GLY A 15 2.34 -14.51 -0.40
C GLY A 15 2.20 -13.74 -1.71
N ILE A 16 2.33 -14.43 -2.85
CA ILE A 16 2.16 -13.80 -4.16
C ILE A 16 0.72 -13.33 -4.36
N GLY A 17 -0.27 -14.17 -4.04
CA GLY A 17 -1.69 -13.83 -4.19
C GLY A 17 -2.10 -12.61 -3.37
N MET A 18 -1.79 -12.61 -2.07
CA MET A 18 -2.08 -11.49 -1.17
C MET A 18 -1.28 -10.23 -1.52
N GLY A 19 -0.03 -10.38 -1.96
CA GLY A 19 0.82 -9.28 -2.36
C GLY A 19 0.27 -8.53 -3.59
N PHE A 20 -0.10 -9.25 -4.65
CA PHE A 20 -0.71 -8.63 -5.82
C PHE A 20 -2.11 -8.07 -5.54
N PHE A 21 -2.92 -8.78 -4.75
CA PHE A 21 -4.23 -8.29 -4.35
C PHE A 21 -4.11 -6.98 -3.56
N GLY A 22 -3.23 -6.94 -2.56
CA GLY A 22 -2.96 -5.73 -1.77
C GLY A 22 -2.44 -4.58 -2.62
N ALA A 23 -1.51 -4.86 -3.54
CA ALA A 23 -0.99 -3.85 -4.48
C ALA A 23 -2.07 -3.30 -5.41
N ALA A 24 -2.96 -4.17 -5.92
CA ALA A 24 -4.08 -3.76 -6.78
C ALA A 24 -5.09 -2.91 -6.02
N VAL A 25 -5.43 -3.29 -4.79
CA VAL A 25 -6.32 -2.51 -3.91
C VAL A 25 -5.72 -1.15 -3.58
N TRP A 26 -4.44 -1.11 -3.20
CA TRP A 26 -3.72 0.13 -2.92
C TRP A 26 -3.66 1.04 -4.16
N TYR A 27 -3.32 0.48 -5.32
CA TYR A 27 -3.30 1.23 -6.58
C TYR A 27 -4.69 1.79 -6.90
N ALA A 28 -5.72 0.97 -6.73
CA ALA A 28 -7.10 1.37 -6.93
C ALA A 28 -7.47 2.56 -6.02
N GLU A 29 -7.12 2.46 -4.73
CA GLU A 29 -7.35 3.48 -3.71
C GLU A 29 -6.68 4.82 -4.05
N MET A 30 -5.41 4.78 -4.46
CA MET A 30 -4.56 5.97 -4.67
C MET A 30 -4.83 6.68 -6.00
N PHE A 31 -5.01 5.90 -7.07
CA PHE A 31 -4.91 6.41 -8.44
C PHE A 31 -6.20 6.35 -9.24
N THR A 32 -7.28 5.80 -8.68
CA THR A 32 -8.53 5.59 -9.42
C THR A 32 -9.74 6.16 -8.68
N ASP A 33 -10.73 6.59 -9.46
CA ASP A 33 -11.97 7.20 -8.96
C ASP A 33 -13.17 6.23 -9.02
N SER A 34 -12.88 4.92 -8.97
CA SER A 34 -13.91 3.89 -9.03
C SER A 34 -14.79 3.89 -7.77
N LYS A 35 -16.03 3.37 -7.90
CA LYS A 35 -16.93 3.19 -6.74
C LYS A 35 -16.28 2.32 -5.64
N ALA A 36 -15.50 1.32 -6.04
CA ALA A 36 -14.74 0.47 -5.13
C ALA A 36 -13.65 1.25 -4.38
N ALA A 37 -12.87 2.08 -5.09
CA ALA A 37 -11.86 2.93 -4.46
C ALA A 37 -12.49 3.91 -3.46
N ASN A 38 -13.61 4.55 -3.83
CA ASN A 38 -14.36 5.43 -2.93
C ASN A 38 -14.88 4.69 -1.68
N LEU A 39 -15.37 3.45 -1.83
CA LEU A 39 -15.80 2.63 -0.70
C LEU A 39 -14.61 2.28 0.20
N TRP A 40 -13.50 1.85 -0.37
CA TRP A 40 -12.30 1.46 0.38
C TRP A 40 -11.74 2.62 1.21
N ARG A 41 -11.66 3.81 0.63
CA ARG A 41 -11.24 5.03 1.34
C ARG A 41 -12.16 5.39 2.50
N ARG A 42 -13.47 5.16 2.37
CA ARG A 42 -14.43 5.34 3.47
C ARG A 42 -14.22 4.32 4.59
N MET A 43 -13.82 3.08 4.26
CA MET A 43 -13.51 2.05 5.24
C MET A 43 -12.22 2.32 6.02
N ASN A 44 -11.18 2.85 5.35
CA ASN A 44 -9.94 3.26 6.01
C ASN A 44 -10.18 4.39 7.04
N GLY A 45 -11.19 5.22 6.83
CA GLY A 45 -11.54 6.31 7.74
C GLY A 45 -10.66 7.55 7.56
N LYS A 46 -11.05 8.65 8.22
CA LYS A 46 -10.46 9.99 7.99
C LYS A 46 -9.29 10.35 8.92
N GLY A 47 -8.88 9.44 9.79
CA GLY A 47 -7.81 9.67 10.76
C GLY A 47 -6.43 9.87 10.11
N ARG A 48 -5.49 10.44 10.86
CA ARG A 48 -4.11 10.59 10.36
C ARG A 48 -3.43 9.25 10.15
N ILE A 49 -3.62 8.33 11.10
CA ILE A 49 -3.06 6.97 11.03
C ILE A 49 -3.62 6.22 9.82
N SER A 50 -4.92 6.32 9.53
CA SER A 50 -5.49 5.66 8.36
C SER A 50 -4.98 6.22 7.03
N ARG A 51 -4.82 7.55 6.94
CA ARG A 51 -4.21 8.21 5.77
C ARG A 51 -2.75 7.80 5.56
N ASN A 52 -2.00 7.68 6.66
CA ASN A 52 -0.61 7.26 6.63
C ASN A 52 -0.48 5.78 6.24
N TYR A 53 -1.35 4.94 6.79
CA TYR A 53 -1.48 3.53 6.41
C TYR A 53 -1.80 3.40 4.92
N ALA A 54 -2.83 4.08 4.41
CA ALA A 54 -3.17 4.01 2.98
C ALA A 54 -2.00 4.46 2.08
N ALA A 55 -1.28 5.51 2.47
CA ALA A 55 -0.19 6.06 1.69
C ALA A 55 1.08 5.20 1.67
N ILE A 56 1.49 4.66 2.84
CA ILE A 56 2.80 4.02 3.04
C ILE A 56 2.66 2.60 3.56
N GLY A 57 1.74 2.38 4.50
CA GLY A 57 1.51 1.08 5.14
C GLY A 57 1.01 0.00 4.19
N ALA A 58 -0.09 0.26 3.49
CA ALA A 58 -0.70 -0.66 2.53
C ALA A 58 0.28 -1.13 1.42
N PRO A 59 1.04 -0.25 0.73
CA PRO A 59 1.99 -0.71 -0.27
C PRO A 59 3.20 -1.44 0.37
N ALA A 60 3.67 -1.01 1.54
CA ALA A 60 4.72 -1.75 2.27
C ALA A 60 4.24 -3.15 2.68
N PHE A 61 2.99 -3.28 3.13
CA PHE A 61 2.37 -4.54 3.50
C PHE A 61 2.22 -5.47 2.29
N ALA A 62 1.81 -4.94 1.14
CA ALA A 62 1.81 -5.69 -0.12
C ALA A 62 3.20 -6.21 -0.49
N CYS A 63 4.25 -5.38 -0.36
CA CYS A 63 5.64 -5.80 -0.57
C CYS A 63 6.09 -6.91 0.39
N ILE A 64 5.70 -6.85 1.68
CA ILE A 64 5.99 -7.91 2.66
C ILE A 64 5.43 -9.25 2.19
N PHE A 65 4.17 -9.28 1.71
CA PHE A 65 3.55 -10.50 1.20
C PHE A 65 4.25 -11.01 -0.07
N LEU A 66 4.55 -10.14 -1.04
CA LEU A 66 5.29 -10.52 -2.25
C LEU A 66 6.66 -11.12 -1.89
N LEU A 67 7.40 -10.49 -0.99
CA LEU A 67 8.69 -10.99 -0.51
C LEU A 67 8.56 -12.30 0.26
N GLY A 68 7.51 -12.47 1.07
CA GLY A 68 7.19 -13.74 1.73
C GLY A 68 6.93 -14.86 0.72
N GLY A 69 6.20 -14.56 -0.36
CA GLY A 69 5.98 -15.50 -1.45
C GLY A 69 7.26 -15.86 -2.20
N ILE A 70 8.11 -14.86 -2.48
CA ILE A 70 9.45 -15.07 -3.07
C ILE A 70 10.33 -15.93 -2.15
N LEU A 71 10.27 -15.71 -0.84
CA LEU A 71 11.00 -16.52 0.14
C LEU A 71 10.53 -17.99 0.11
N GLY A 72 9.22 -18.23 0.00
CA GLY A 72 8.66 -19.56 -0.24
C GLY A 72 9.23 -20.22 -1.50
N LEU A 73 9.32 -19.47 -2.60
CA LEU A 73 9.87 -19.93 -3.88
C LEU A 73 11.36 -20.31 -3.75
N ILE A 74 12.16 -19.43 -3.13
CA ILE A 74 13.59 -19.63 -2.87
C ILE A 74 13.81 -20.92 -2.08
N ASN A 75 13.02 -21.13 -1.02
CA ASN A 75 13.14 -22.31 -0.17
C ASN A 75 12.66 -23.58 -0.86
N TYR A 76 11.61 -23.50 -1.69
CA TYR A 76 11.10 -24.63 -2.45
C TYR A 76 12.13 -25.18 -3.46
N PHE A 77 12.78 -24.28 -4.21
CA PHE A 77 13.82 -24.64 -5.17
C PHE A 77 15.21 -24.82 -4.56
N GLN A 78 15.34 -24.69 -3.23
CA GLN A 78 16.61 -24.81 -2.50
C GLN A 78 17.71 -23.89 -3.06
N LEU A 79 17.31 -22.67 -3.42
CA LEU A 79 18.22 -21.67 -3.98
C LEU A 79 19.27 -21.21 -2.94
N PRO A 80 20.36 -20.52 -3.36
CA PRO A 80 21.41 -20.10 -2.45
C PRO A 80 20.87 -19.30 -1.27
N GLY A 81 21.24 -19.70 -0.04
CA GLY A 81 20.72 -19.10 1.19
C GLY A 81 21.00 -17.59 1.36
N ILE A 82 21.92 -17.02 0.56
CA ILE A 82 22.09 -15.56 0.49
C ILE A 82 20.81 -14.87 -0.02
N LEU A 83 20.07 -15.47 -0.94
CA LEU A 83 18.81 -14.93 -1.45
C LEU A 83 17.74 -14.90 -0.35
N SER A 84 17.63 -15.98 0.45
CA SER A 84 16.72 -16.01 1.61
C SER A 84 17.05 -14.91 2.62
N ARG A 85 18.35 -14.66 2.88
CA ARG A 85 18.81 -13.58 3.77
C ARG A 85 18.46 -12.20 3.23
N ILE A 86 18.69 -11.96 1.93
CA ILE A 86 18.32 -10.69 1.28
C ILE A 86 16.81 -10.47 1.39
N ALA A 87 15.99 -11.48 1.05
CA ALA A 87 14.55 -11.38 1.16
C ALA A 87 14.09 -11.08 2.60
N ALA A 88 14.68 -11.76 3.60
CA ALA A 88 14.37 -11.51 5.01
C ALA A 88 14.73 -10.08 5.45
N ILE A 89 15.91 -9.57 5.05
CA ILE A 89 16.30 -8.17 5.34
C ILE A 89 15.34 -7.19 4.67
N SER A 90 14.97 -7.43 3.41
CA SER A 90 13.99 -6.60 2.70
C SER A 90 12.63 -6.59 3.40
N ILE A 91 12.15 -7.74 3.90
CA ILE A 91 10.92 -7.82 4.70
C ILE A 91 11.02 -6.94 5.94
N LEU A 92 12.15 -6.96 6.67
CA LEU A 92 12.35 -6.12 7.85
C LEU A 92 12.34 -4.61 7.53
N VAL A 93 12.91 -4.23 6.38
CA VAL A 93 12.88 -2.84 5.90
C VAL A 93 11.44 -2.40 5.60
N PHE A 94 10.67 -3.20 4.86
CA PHE A 94 9.26 -2.88 4.60
C PHE A 94 8.39 -2.92 5.85
N LEU A 95 8.69 -3.81 6.80
CA LEU A 95 8.04 -3.83 8.10
C LEU A 95 8.28 -2.52 8.86
N SER A 96 9.47 -1.95 8.75
CA SER A 96 9.78 -0.65 9.36
C SER A 96 8.94 0.47 8.74
N PHE A 97 8.80 0.52 7.41
CA PHE A 97 7.90 1.47 6.74
C PHE A 97 6.43 1.28 7.14
N PHE A 98 5.98 0.03 7.26
CA PHE A 98 4.65 -0.29 7.74
C PHE A 98 4.42 0.25 9.16
N LEU A 99 5.33 -0.02 10.10
CA LEU A 99 5.22 0.46 11.48
C LEU A 99 5.26 1.99 11.56
N ILE A 100 6.13 2.64 10.79
CA ILE A 100 6.21 4.09 10.69
C ILE A 100 4.89 4.69 10.17
N SER A 101 4.20 4.01 9.25
CA SER A 101 2.89 4.43 8.75
C SER A 101 1.78 4.43 9.81
N LEU A 102 1.95 3.65 10.89
CA LEU A 102 0.98 3.59 11.98
C LEU A 102 1.15 4.75 12.98
N LEU A 103 2.24 5.52 12.87
CA LEU A 103 2.46 6.69 13.70
C LEU A 103 1.62 7.87 13.22
N PRO A 104 1.08 8.71 14.13
CA PRO A 104 0.32 9.91 13.78
C PRO A 104 1.21 11.09 13.33
N ILE A 105 2.29 10.82 12.59
CA ILE A 105 3.20 11.83 12.05
C ILE A 105 2.73 12.34 10.68
N LYS A 106 3.24 13.50 10.24
CA LYS A 106 2.89 14.07 8.93
C LYS A 106 3.91 13.63 7.88
N PHE A 107 3.44 12.98 6.82
CA PHE A 107 4.25 12.67 5.64
C PHE A 107 4.14 13.77 4.56
N PRO A 108 5.02 13.78 3.55
CA PRO A 108 4.92 14.70 2.42
C PRO A 108 3.55 14.62 1.74
N ARG A 109 2.88 15.75 1.52
CA ARG A 109 1.48 15.81 1.02
C ARG A 109 1.20 14.92 -0.21
N TRP A 110 2.17 14.80 -1.12
CA TRP A 110 2.03 14.05 -2.37
C TRP A 110 1.91 12.54 -2.20
N VAL A 111 2.21 11.97 -1.02
CA VAL A 111 2.02 10.53 -0.78
C VAL A 111 0.57 10.15 -0.55
N HIS A 112 -0.32 11.10 -0.30
CA HIS A 112 -1.69 10.82 0.10
C HIS A 112 -2.66 10.80 -1.09
N ALA A 113 -3.72 9.98 -0.98
CA ALA A 113 -4.73 9.79 -2.02
C ALA A 113 -5.48 11.08 -2.37
N ASP A 114 -5.70 11.98 -1.42
CA ASP A 114 -6.37 13.27 -1.63
C ASP A 114 -5.53 14.21 -2.51
N TRP A 115 -4.21 14.25 -2.29
CA TRP A 115 -3.32 15.01 -3.16
C TRP A 115 -3.23 14.40 -4.56
N GLN A 116 -3.16 13.06 -4.66
CA GLN A 116 -3.18 12.38 -5.96
C GLN A 116 -4.49 12.62 -6.72
N TYR A 117 -5.61 12.67 -6.02
CA TYR A 117 -6.89 13.04 -6.61
C TYR A 117 -6.89 14.50 -7.08
N ALA A 118 -6.49 15.44 -6.23
CA ALA A 118 -6.44 16.85 -6.58
C ALA A 118 -5.54 17.10 -7.80
N LYS A 119 -4.39 16.41 -7.87
CA LYS A 119 -3.50 16.47 -9.03
C LYS A 119 -4.16 16.01 -10.33
N ARG A 120 -4.96 14.93 -10.31
CA ARG A 120 -5.63 14.40 -11.51
C ARG A 120 -6.78 15.27 -12.01
N HIS A 121 -7.37 16.06 -11.12
CA HIS A 121 -8.52 16.91 -11.40
C HIS A 121 -8.17 18.40 -11.50
N GLU A 122 -6.87 18.74 -11.55
CA GLU A 122 -6.39 20.13 -11.65
C GLU A 122 -6.89 21.02 -10.51
N LEU A 123 -7.00 20.45 -9.30
CA LEU A 123 -7.48 21.11 -8.08
C LEU A 123 -6.31 21.54 -7.18
N LEU A 124 -5.14 21.77 -7.77
CA LEU A 124 -3.98 22.28 -7.05
C LEU A 124 -3.85 23.78 -7.26
N ASP A 125 -3.46 24.51 -6.22
CA ASP A 125 -3.09 25.92 -6.31
C ASP A 125 -1.70 26.09 -6.95
N ASP A 126 -1.29 27.35 -7.17
CA ASP A 126 0.00 27.70 -7.77
C ASP A 126 1.20 27.19 -6.95
N ASP A 127 1.01 26.98 -5.64
CA ASP A 127 2.01 26.44 -4.71
C ASP A 127 1.99 24.88 -4.62
N GLY A 128 1.10 24.24 -5.38
CA GLY A 128 0.90 22.79 -5.42
C GLY A 128 0.25 22.20 -4.16
N ASN A 129 -0.43 23.01 -3.34
CA ASN A 129 -1.39 22.55 -2.33
C ASN A 129 -2.74 22.24 -2.98
N ILE A 130 -3.61 21.58 -2.23
CA ILE A 130 -5.01 21.38 -2.65
C ILE A 130 -5.73 22.73 -2.48
N ASP A 131 -6.26 23.28 -3.57
CA ASP A 131 -7.20 24.40 -3.52
C ASP A 131 -8.50 23.90 -2.89
N GLN A 132 -8.76 24.30 -1.64
CA GLN A 132 -9.91 23.83 -0.88
C GLN A 132 -11.24 24.28 -1.49
N GLU A 133 -11.32 25.49 -2.05
CA GLU A 133 -12.55 26.01 -2.62
C GLU A 133 -12.90 25.27 -3.92
N ALA A 134 -11.91 25.12 -4.82
CA ALA A 134 -12.08 24.33 -6.03
C ALA A 134 -12.43 22.87 -5.71
N TYR A 135 -11.76 22.30 -4.71
CA TYR A 135 -11.95 20.92 -4.30
C TYR A 135 -13.35 20.65 -3.71
N GLU A 136 -13.84 21.51 -2.81
CA GLU A 136 -15.17 21.38 -2.22
C GLU A 136 -16.28 21.53 -3.27
N LYS A 137 -16.12 22.48 -4.19
CA LYS A 137 -17.04 22.70 -5.31
C LYS A 137 -17.07 21.50 -6.27
N HIS A 138 -15.90 20.93 -6.59
CA HIS A 138 -15.79 19.76 -7.45
C HIS A 138 -16.43 18.53 -6.81
N THR A 139 -16.16 18.29 -5.53
CA THR A 139 -16.63 17.10 -4.83
C THR A 139 -18.03 17.22 -4.24
N LYS A 140 -18.64 18.41 -4.29
CA LYS A 140 -19.98 18.71 -3.73
C LYS A 140 -20.08 18.29 -2.26
N GLY A 141 -19.02 18.51 -1.48
CA GLY A 141 -18.93 18.11 -0.07
C GLY A 141 -18.80 16.60 0.18
N LYS A 142 -18.59 15.77 -0.86
CA LYS A 142 -18.34 14.32 -0.75
C LYS A 142 -16.87 13.95 -0.86
N GLY A 143 -15.98 14.91 -0.63
CA GLY A 143 -14.55 14.74 -0.76
C GLY A 143 -13.91 13.89 0.34
N PHE A 144 -12.57 13.81 0.33
CA PHE A 144 -11.78 13.10 1.34
C PHE A 144 -11.91 13.69 2.76
N TRP A 145 -12.39 14.94 2.87
CA TRP A 145 -12.55 15.71 4.10
C TRP A 145 -13.90 15.47 4.78
#